data_AF-A0A2G1VD85-F1
#
_entry.id   AF-A0A2G1VD85-F1
#
_cell.length_a   1.000
_cell.length_b   1.000
_cell.length_c   1.000
_cell.angle_alpha   90.00
_cell.angle_beta   90.00
_cell.angle_gamma   90.00
#
_symmetry.space_group_name_H-M   'P 1'
#
loop_
_entity.id
_entity.type
_entity.pdbx_description
1 polymer ?
#
loop_
_entity_poly.entity_id
_entity_poly.type
_entity_poly.pdbx_seq_one_letter_code
_entity_poly.pdbx_strand_id
1 'polypeptide(L)'
;MRLSGREEIMWPEFRRSALASLAAFALMASPLAATAETEGKGFSGNPLWSNQLRDYAQESLHNENAMSMAAIPLNGPGINQYVNADTLMSPGSIMKLVTTFAALEVLGPNHRWDTDFLTDGPMVGDTLKGNLYVRFGGDPKLTIERLWTTLRDLRSMGITRIEGDLVLDGSYFEVDGGFPTFEDNGDNPHAPFLVEPSAYLTNLNLMHLQVRADERGTQAWSTPSLGEIVIDNRVIATAEGPCPSRRSFEWEPIFHDNQRVTVRVTGELPQGCRTTTYMSLVPPEQYTASLIRSLLMDMGVVISGGDLNGVTPDGARLVMKTTSPDLVSMVRDINKWSSNVMARQLLLTIGAENRLEDENDDRVAGIRVIYEWLDDKGINTTGMVIDNGAGLTRHGRISARQGAQILQHAWNSAYSADLMASMPIIAMDGTMARRLRNTGMDGEGRIKTGYLENVRSIAGFTRDANNTTWAVVGMVNNDPAWNGQAVLDRILYSLHFRPPTGTAISQAGSGSSETSIQ
;
A
#
# COMPACT_ATOMS: atom_id res chain seq x y z
N MET A 1 -26.09 68.06 2.95
CA MET A 1 -25.62 69.28 2.25
C MET A 1 -25.15 68.87 0.84
N ARG A 2 -25.27 69.74 -0.16
CA ARG A 2 -24.93 69.58 -1.60
C ARG A 2 -23.50 69.01 -1.86
N LEU A 3 -23.09 68.39 -3.00
CA LEU A 3 -23.67 68.15 -4.36
C LEU A 3 -22.82 67.14 -5.20
N SER A 4 -23.43 66.47 -6.21
CA SER A 4 -22.91 65.95 -7.54
C SER A 4 -21.71 64.97 -7.63
N GLY A 5 -21.60 64.04 -8.61
CA GLY A 5 -22.42 63.63 -9.79
C GLY A 5 -22.11 62.15 -10.18
N ARG A 6 -22.96 61.37 -10.88
CA ARG A 6 -23.29 61.30 -12.35
C ARG A 6 -22.06 61.01 -13.25
N GLU A 7 -22.06 60.09 -14.23
CA GLU A 7 -23.06 59.23 -14.96
C GLU A 7 -22.58 57.73 -14.99
N GLU A 8 -23.33 56.64 -15.17
CA GLU A 8 -24.57 56.25 -15.91
C GLU A 8 -24.34 55.63 -17.32
N ILE A 9 -25.27 54.75 -17.75
CA ILE A 9 -25.42 54.07 -19.07
C ILE A 9 -24.49 52.83 -19.28
N MET A 10 -24.93 51.59 -19.62
CA MET A 10 -26.28 50.94 -19.68
C MET A 10 -26.18 49.38 -19.79
N TRP A 11 -27.32 48.66 -19.82
CA TRP A 11 -27.50 47.27 -20.31
C TRP A 11 -28.21 47.27 -21.70
N PRO A 12 -28.39 46.12 -22.42
CA PRO A 12 -29.61 45.28 -22.22
C PRO A 12 -29.49 43.77 -22.52
N GLU A 13 -30.45 42.99 -21.99
CA GLU A 13 -30.83 41.64 -22.46
C GLU A 13 -31.52 41.69 -23.84
N PHE A 14 -31.79 40.55 -24.51
CA PHE A 14 -33.17 40.15 -24.91
C PHE A 14 -33.26 38.70 -25.45
N ARG A 15 -34.50 38.24 -25.74
CA ARG A 15 -34.95 36.83 -25.80
C ARG A 15 -35.13 36.24 -27.22
N ARG A 16 -35.07 34.89 -27.26
CA ARG A 16 -35.87 33.90 -28.04
C ARG A 16 -36.45 34.27 -29.42
N SER A 17 -36.20 33.39 -30.40
CA SER A 17 -37.24 32.87 -31.32
C SER A 17 -36.80 31.54 -31.96
N ALA A 18 -37.76 30.75 -32.47
CA ALA A 18 -37.55 29.44 -33.09
C ALA A 18 -38.21 29.39 -34.48
N LEU A 19 -37.75 28.52 -35.37
CA LEU A 19 -38.47 28.07 -36.57
C LEU A 19 -37.84 26.77 -37.12
N ALA A 20 -38.63 25.97 -37.84
CA ALA A 20 -38.25 24.67 -38.36
C ALA A 20 -38.58 24.55 -39.87
N SER A 21 -37.80 23.75 -40.61
CA SER A 21 -38.07 23.40 -42.01
C SER A 21 -37.68 21.96 -42.31
N LEU A 22 -38.61 21.20 -42.87
CA LEU A 22 -38.39 19.86 -43.46
C LEU A 22 -38.11 20.00 -44.96
N ALA A 23 -37.25 19.14 -45.50
CA ALA A 23 -37.25 18.79 -46.92
C ALA A 23 -36.77 17.34 -47.09
N ALA A 24 -37.56 16.53 -47.79
CA ALA A 24 -37.22 15.16 -48.14
C ALA A 24 -37.10 15.04 -49.67
N PHE A 25 -36.21 14.17 -50.14
CA PHE A 25 -36.22 13.69 -51.52
C PHE A 25 -35.87 12.21 -51.55
N ALA A 26 -36.67 11.42 -52.26
CA ALA A 26 -36.46 10.00 -52.49
C ALA A 26 -36.83 9.66 -53.94
N LEU A 27 -35.99 8.87 -54.61
CA LEU A 27 -36.16 8.16 -55.89
C LEU A 27 -34.82 7.44 -56.14
N MET A 28 -34.68 6.23 -56.68
CA MET A 28 -35.46 4.99 -56.87
C MET A 28 -34.40 3.98 -57.41
N ALA A 29 -34.65 2.67 -57.30
CA ALA A 29 -33.76 1.61 -57.83
C ALA A 29 -33.96 1.40 -59.37
N SER A 30 -33.24 0.59 -60.15
CA SER A 30 -32.68 -0.77 -59.93
C SER A 30 -31.54 -1.08 -60.96
N PRO A 31 -31.28 -2.34 -61.42
CA PRO A 31 -30.13 -3.13 -60.94
C PRO A 31 -29.13 -3.56 -62.03
N LEU A 32 -27.95 -4.04 -61.64
CA LEU A 32 -27.19 -5.00 -62.45
C LEU A 32 -26.71 -6.17 -61.58
N ALA A 33 -27.04 -7.39 -62.01
CA ALA A 33 -26.55 -8.61 -61.39
C ALA A 33 -25.22 -9.04 -62.05
N ALA A 34 -24.24 -9.38 -61.22
CA ALA A 34 -23.10 -10.20 -61.59
C ALA A 34 -22.88 -11.21 -60.47
N THR A 35 -22.96 -12.50 -60.80
CA THR A 35 -22.81 -13.62 -59.86
C THR A 35 -21.44 -14.26 -59.97
N ALA A 36 -20.98 -14.85 -58.86
CA ALA A 36 -19.77 -15.65 -58.71
C ALA A 36 -18.45 -14.83 -58.67
N GLU A 37 -17.44 -15.20 -57.87
CA GLU A 37 -17.24 -16.41 -57.06
C GLU A 37 -16.93 -16.07 -55.58
N THR A 38 -17.40 -16.91 -54.66
CA THR A 38 -17.07 -16.83 -53.22
C THR A 38 -16.01 -17.86 -52.86
N GLU A 39 -14.74 -17.52 -53.01
CA GLU A 39 -13.65 -18.31 -52.43
C GLU A 39 -13.48 -18.02 -50.93
N GLY A 40 -13.82 -19.03 -50.12
CA GLY A 40 -12.93 -19.47 -49.04
C GLY A 40 -12.51 -18.49 -47.95
N LYS A 41 -13.39 -17.61 -47.43
CA LYS A 41 -13.19 -17.09 -46.07
C LYS A 41 -13.46 -18.19 -45.05
N GLY A 42 -12.45 -19.02 -44.80
CA GLY A 42 -12.42 -19.91 -43.65
C GLY A 42 -12.63 -19.12 -42.36
N PHE A 43 -13.37 -19.70 -41.41
CA PHE A 43 -13.59 -19.13 -40.08
C PHE A 43 -12.26 -18.95 -39.35
N SER A 44 -11.62 -17.78 -39.44
CA SER A 44 -10.55 -17.40 -38.51
C SER A 44 -11.18 -16.98 -37.19
N GLY A 45 -10.74 -17.60 -36.11
CA GLY A 45 -11.40 -17.52 -34.81
C GLY A 45 -11.49 -16.10 -34.23
N ASN A 46 -12.38 -15.98 -33.25
CA ASN A 46 -12.42 -14.88 -32.29
C ASN A 46 -10.98 -14.55 -31.84
N PRO A 47 -10.48 -13.30 -31.94
CA PRO A 47 -9.11 -13.00 -31.57
C PRO A 47 -8.87 -13.42 -30.12
N LEU A 48 -7.78 -14.17 -29.90
CA LEU A 48 -7.39 -14.69 -28.58
C LEU A 48 -7.51 -13.57 -27.54
N TRP A 49 -8.06 -13.88 -26.37
CA TRP A 49 -8.36 -12.88 -25.34
C TRP A 49 -7.14 -12.01 -24.96
N SER A 50 -5.94 -12.60 -24.96
CA SER A 50 -4.66 -11.92 -24.80
C SER A 50 -4.35 -10.89 -25.90
N ASN A 51 -4.74 -11.14 -27.15
CA ASN A 51 -4.59 -10.19 -28.26
C ASN A 51 -5.51 -8.98 -28.04
N GLN A 52 -6.78 -9.18 -27.69
CA GLN A 52 -7.71 -8.07 -27.42
C GLN A 52 -7.20 -7.12 -26.32
N LEU A 53 -6.48 -7.66 -25.32
CA LEU A 53 -5.86 -6.86 -24.26
C LEU A 53 -4.52 -6.25 -24.67
N ARG A 54 -3.73 -6.91 -25.54
CA ARG A 54 -2.55 -6.31 -26.17
C ARG A 54 -2.95 -5.11 -27.04
N ASP A 55 -3.98 -5.25 -27.85
CA ASP A 55 -4.51 -4.19 -28.73
C ASP A 55 -5.00 -3.01 -27.88
N TYR A 56 -5.83 -3.27 -26.85
CA TYR A 56 -6.28 -2.22 -25.93
C TYR A 56 -5.13 -1.52 -25.18
N ALA A 57 -4.09 -2.28 -24.78
CA ALA A 57 -2.91 -1.71 -24.15
C ALA A 57 -2.10 -0.84 -25.12
N GLN A 58 -1.93 -1.28 -26.38
CA GLN A 58 -1.27 -0.51 -27.43
C GLN A 58 -2.03 0.79 -27.75
N GLU A 59 -3.35 0.74 -27.84
CA GLU A 59 -4.19 1.94 -28.02
C GLU A 59 -4.11 2.89 -26.82
N SER A 60 -4.07 2.37 -25.59
CA SER A 60 -4.13 3.16 -24.35
C SER A 60 -2.77 3.72 -23.88
N LEU A 61 -1.67 3.05 -24.22
CA LEU A 61 -0.31 3.34 -23.76
C LEU A 61 0.63 3.80 -24.90
N HIS A 62 0.25 3.57 -26.15
CA HIS A 62 1.08 3.78 -27.35
C HIS A 62 2.40 3.00 -27.33
N ASN A 63 2.45 1.89 -26.60
CA ASN A 63 3.63 1.05 -26.41
C ASN A 63 3.24 -0.43 -26.15
N GLU A 64 3.51 -1.31 -27.11
CA GLU A 64 3.14 -2.73 -27.09
C GLU A 64 3.92 -3.58 -26.07
N ASN A 65 5.05 -3.04 -25.59
CA ASN A 65 5.96 -3.66 -24.64
C ASN A 65 5.79 -3.11 -23.22
N ALA A 66 4.98 -2.05 -23.05
CA ALA A 66 4.72 -1.44 -21.74
C ALA A 66 3.93 -2.35 -20.77
N MET A 67 3.23 -3.38 -21.27
CA MET A 67 2.41 -4.28 -20.46
C MET A 67 2.98 -5.70 -20.37
N SER A 68 2.99 -6.27 -19.17
CA SER A 68 3.15 -7.70 -18.91
C SER A 68 1.95 -8.21 -18.11
N MET A 69 1.46 -9.41 -18.42
CA MET A 69 0.29 -10.00 -17.77
C MET A 69 0.31 -11.53 -17.81
N ALA A 70 -0.19 -12.13 -16.74
CA ALA A 70 -0.50 -13.55 -16.62
C ALA A 70 -1.87 -13.72 -15.93
N ALA A 71 -2.75 -14.57 -16.48
CA ALA A 71 -4.02 -14.94 -15.88
C ALA A 71 -4.21 -16.46 -15.95
N ILE A 72 -4.45 -17.10 -14.81
CA ILE A 72 -4.44 -18.57 -14.67
C ILE A 72 -5.68 -19.01 -13.87
N PRO A 73 -6.52 -19.92 -14.41
CA PRO A 73 -7.69 -20.45 -13.71
C PRO A 73 -7.25 -21.45 -12.62
N LEU A 74 -7.91 -21.43 -11.47
CA LEU A 74 -7.47 -22.19 -10.29
C LEU A 74 -8.40 -23.36 -9.89
N ASN A 75 -9.69 -23.26 -10.20
CA ASN A 75 -10.71 -24.20 -9.71
C ASN A 75 -11.89 -24.42 -10.67
N GLY A 76 -11.78 -24.02 -11.94
CA GLY A 76 -12.87 -24.03 -12.90
C GLY A 76 -12.38 -23.94 -14.35
N PRO A 77 -13.30 -23.94 -15.33
CA PRO A 77 -12.95 -23.89 -16.75
C PRO A 77 -12.20 -22.60 -17.11
N GLY A 78 -11.12 -22.75 -17.89
CA GLY A 78 -10.32 -21.64 -18.40
C GLY A 78 -9.07 -22.13 -19.12
N ILE A 79 -8.40 -21.21 -19.83
CA ILE A 79 -7.10 -21.42 -20.48
C ILE A 79 -6.15 -20.32 -20.00
N ASN A 80 -4.98 -20.68 -19.48
CA ASN A 80 -3.95 -19.72 -19.06
C ASN A 80 -3.65 -18.70 -20.16
N GLN A 81 -3.69 -17.42 -19.82
CA GLN A 81 -3.35 -16.32 -20.73
C GLN A 81 -2.07 -15.63 -20.28
N TYR A 82 -1.27 -15.23 -21.26
CA TYR A 82 0.00 -14.55 -21.06
C TYR A 82 0.15 -13.44 -22.11
N VAL A 83 0.63 -12.27 -21.68
CA VAL A 83 1.12 -11.20 -22.55
C VAL A 83 2.46 -10.77 -21.99
N ASN A 84 3.54 -10.96 -22.74
CA ASN A 84 4.90 -10.59 -22.33
C ASN A 84 5.26 -11.10 -20.91
N ALA A 85 4.76 -12.28 -20.53
CA ALA A 85 4.69 -12.70 -19.11
C ALA A 85 6.05 -13.00 -18.47
N ASP A 86 7.07 -13.26 -19.29
CA ASP A 86 8.45 -13.51 -18.89
C ASP A 86 9.29 -12.22 -18.84
N THR A 87 8.75 -11.08 -19.30
CA THR A 87 9.42 -9.79 -19.22
C THR A 87 9.49 -9.34 -17.76
N LEU A 88 10.72 -9.09 -17.30
CA LEU A 88 11.00 -8.52 -15.98
C LEU A 88 10.57 -7.06 -15.96
N MET A 89 9.62 -6.72 -15.10
CA MET A 89 9.09 -5.38 -14.92
C MET A 89 9.31 -4.90 -13.49
N SER A 90 9.33 -3.58 -13.29
CA SER A 90 9.18 -3.01 -11.95
C SER A 90 7.77 -3.28 -11.44
N PRO A 91 7.61 -4.02 -10.33
CA PRO A 91 6.29 -4.38 -9.80
C PRO A 91 5.63 -3.24 -9.03
N GLY A 92 6.40 -2.29 -8.49
CA GLY A 92 5.94 -1.49 -7.37
C GLY A 92 5.43 -2.37 -6.22
N SER A 93 4.40 -1.90 -5.51
CA SER A 93 3.89 -2.55 -4.30
C SER A 93 3.19 -3.93 -4.45
N ILE A 94 3.20 -4.60 -5.62
CA ILE A 94 2.86 -6.04 -5.67
C ILE A 94 4.02 -6.93 -5.19
N MET A 95 5.26 -6.41 -5.10
CA MET A 95 6.39 -7.09 -4.46
C MET A 95 6.06 -7.54 -3.02
N LYS A 96 5.21 -6.78 -2.32
CA LYS A 96 4.72 -7.13 -0.97
C LYS A 96 4.04 -8.49 -0.91
N LEU A 97 3.46 -9.02 -2.01
CA LEU A 97 2.90 -10.37 -2.01
C LEU A 97 3.98 -11.46 -1.92
N VAL A 98 5.19 -11.20 -2.42
CA VAL A 98 6.34 -12.09 -2.26
C VAL A 98 6.72 -12.13 -0.77
N THR A 99 7.04 -10.98 -0.18
CA THR A 99 7.45 -10.88 1.23
C THR A 99 6.37 -11.32 2.22
N THR A 100 5.11 -10.96 2.01
CA THR A 100 4.02 -11.34 2.94
C THR A 100 3.63 -12.80 2.84
N PHE A 101 3.72 -13.44 1.66
CA PHE A 101 3.46 -14.87 1.55
C PHE A 101 4.66 -15.69 2.06
N ALA A 102 5.90 -15.29 1.75
CA ALA A 102 7.10 -15.90 2.32
C ALA A 102 7.08 -15.85 3.85
N ALA A 103 6.75 -14.71 4.45
CA ALA A 103 6.63 -14.59 5.90
C ALA A 103 5.61 -15.58 6.50
N LEU A 104 4.43 -15.75 5.88
CA LEU A 104 3.39 -16.67 6.37
C LEU A 104 3.87 -18.13 6.39
N GLU A 105 4.71 -18.54 5.43
CA GLU A 105 5.25 -19.89 5.38
C GLU A 105 6.54 -20.09 6.19
N VAL A 106 7.42 -19.08 6.27
CA VAL A 106 8.71 -19.15 6.99
C VAL A 106 8.54 -18.91 8.49
N LEU A 107 7.86 -17.83 8.88
CA LEU A 107 7.66 -17.47 10.30
C LEU A 107 6.42 -18.13 10.91
N GLY A 108 5.46 -18.52 10.06
CA GLY A 108 4.17 -19.09 10.47
C GLY A 108 3.14 -18.02 10.86
N PRO A 109 1.83 -18.29 10.66
CA PRO A 109 0.76 -17.29 10.80
C PRO A 109 0.60 -16.74 12.22
N ASN A 110 1.06 -17.48 13.22
CA ASN A 110 0.96 -17.15 14.64
C ASN A 110 2.18 -16.38 15.18
N HIS A 111 3.19 -16.09 14.34
CA HIS A 111 4.34 -15.29 14.75
C HIS A 111 3.87 -13.92 15.31
N ARG A 112 4.54 -13.48 16.37
CA ARG A 112 4.26 -12.23 17.08
C ARG A 112 5.58 -11.60 17.52
N TRP A 113 5.62 -10.29 17.48
CA TRP A 113 6.74 -9.49 17.95
C TRP A 113 6.48 -9.05 19.39
N ASP A 114 7.53 -9.06 20.18
CA ASP A 114 7.49 -8.68 21.58
C ASP A 114 8.24 -7.36 21.82
N THR A 115 7.85 -6.62 22.84
CA THR A 115 8.60 -5.48 23.36
C THR A 115 8.57 -5.53 24.87
N ASP A 116 9.75 -5.74 25.44
CA ASP A 116 9.96 -5.96 26.86
C ASP A 116 10.40 -4.65 27.52
N PHE A 117 9.90 -4.40 28.73
CA PHE A 117 10.30 -3.28 29.57
C PHE A 117 10.98 -3.84 30.81
N LEU A 118 12.27 -3.53 31.00
CA LEU A 118 13.12 -4.14 32.03
C LEU A 118 13.79 -3.07 32.90
N THR A 119 14.39 -3.49 34.01
CA THR A 119 15.17 -2.61 34.89
C THR A 119 16.30 -3.33 35.60
N ASP A 120 17.41 -2.62 35.82
CA ASP A 120 18.53 -3.01 36.69
C ASP A 120 18.30 -2.59 38.16
N GLY A 121 17.29 -1.76 38.43
CA GLY A 121 17.04 -1.14 39.73
C GLY A 121 16.07 -1.86 40.66
N PRO A 122 16.20 -1.70 41.99
CA PRO A 122 15.17 -2.03 42.95
C PRO A 122 14.03 -1.00 42.94
N MET A 123 12.83 -1.46 43.28
CA MET A 123 11.71 -0.57 43.66
C MET A 123 11.90 -0.10 45.10
N VAL A 124 11.80 1.20 45.33
CA VAL A 124 11.87 1.82 46.67
C VAL A 124 10.69 2.77 46.83
N GLY A 125 9.64 2.28 47.50
CA GLY A 125 8.36 2.99 47.57
C GLY A 125 7.70 3.08 46.20
N ASP A 126 7.40 4.31 45.75
CA ASP A 126 6.81 4.62 44.45
C ASP A 126 7.87 4.89 43.35
N THR A 127 9.14 4.73 43.68
CA THR A 127 10.28 5.13 42.84
C THR A 127 11.10 3.91 42.42
N LEU A 128 11.33 3.77 41.11
CA LEU A 128 12.29 2.81 40.56
C LEU A 128 13.70 3.42 40.61
N LYS A 129 14.63 2.82 41.36
CA LYS A 129 16.01 3.31 41.50
C LYS A 129 16.97 2.59 40.54
N GLY A 130 16.81 2.89 39.26
CA GLY A 130 17.61 2.35 38.17
C GLY A 130 17.04 2.78 36.82
N ASN A 131 17.60 2.24 35.77
CA ASN A 131 17.23 2.53 34.39
C ASN A 131 15.93 1.81 34.00
N LEU A 132 15.19 2.39 33.06
CA LEU A 132 14.11 1.70 32.34
C LEU A 132 14.65 1.31 30.96
N TYR A 133 14.85 0.02 30.75
CA TYR A 133 15.21 -0.54 29.45
C TYR A 133 13.93 -0.85 28.66
N VAL A 134 13.95 -0.58 27.36
CA VAL A 134 12.90 -0.97 26.42
C VAL A 134 13.56 -1.76 25.30
N ARG A 135 13.42 -3.09 25.34
CA ARG A 135 13.98 -4.02 24.36
C ARG A 135 12.96 -4.31 23.28
N PHE A 136 13.24 -3.85 22.07
CA PHE A 136 12.34 -3.96 20.92
C PHE A 136 12.64 -5.21 20.10
N GLY A 137 11.70 -6.14 20.03
CA GLY A 137 11.76 -7.30 19.14
C GLY A 137 11.30 -7.01 17.71
N GLY A 138 11.45 -5.77 17.20
CA GLY A 138 11.19 -5.46 15.78
C GLY A 138 9.73 -5.28 15.34
N ASP A 139 8.77 -5.11 16.25
CA ASP A 139 7.33 -5.02 15.98
C ASP A 139 6.94 -4.01 14.86
N PRO A 140 6.35 -4.44 13.72
CA PRO A 140 5.98 -3.54 12.63
C PRO A 140 4.80 -2.61 12.95
N LYS A 141 4.11 -2.80 14.09
CA LYS A 141 2.89 -2.09 14.45
C LYS A 141 2.76 -1.88 15.97
N LEU A 142 3.85 -1.45 16.61
CA LEU A 142 3.82 -0.98 18.00
C LEU A 142 3.16 0.40 18.08
N THR A 143 1.82 0.43 18.18
CA THR A 143 1.04 1.67 18.13
C THR A 143 1.08 2.46 19.44
N ILE A 144 0.75 3.75 19.36
CA ILE A 144 0.61 4.64 20.53
C ILE A 144 -0.39 4.10 21.57
N GLU A 145 -1.49 3.46 21.16
CA GLU A 145 -2.49 2.90 22.08
C GLU A 145 -1.96 1.67 22.82
N ARG A 146 -1.16 0.83 22.14
CA ARG A 146 -0.50 -0.32 22.77
C ARG A 146 0.57 0.13 23.76
N LEU A 147 1.39 1.11 23.39
CA LEU A 147 2.35 1.74 24.31
C LEU A 147 1.65 2.39 25.49
N TRP A 148 0.61 3.20 25.28
CA TRP A 148 -0.15 3.84 26.36
C TRP A 148 -0.74 2.80 27.31
N THR A 149 -1.32 1.73 26.79
CA THR A 149 -1.90 0.67 27.62
C THR A 149 -0.84 -0.04 28.46
N THR A 150 0.32 -0.34 27.86
CA THR A 150 1.42 -1.03 28.54
C THR A 150 2.10 -0.13 29.58
N LEU A 151 2.44 1.11 29.22
CA LEU A 151 3.07 2.10 30.12
C LEU A 151 2.17 2.47 31.32
N ARG A 152 0.85 2.39 31.15
CA ARG A 152 -0.13 2.56 32.22
C ARG A 152 -0.02 1.48 33.30
N ASP A 153 0.54 0.31 33.01
CA ASP A 153 0.77 -0.72 34.01
C ASP A 153 1.86 -0.28 35.02
N LEU A 154 2.91 0.45 34.60
CA LEU A 154 3.88 1.03 35.56
C LEU A 154 3.17 1.94 36.57
N ARG A 155 2.29 2.82 36.08
CA ARG A 155 1.50 3.70 36.96
C ARG A 155 0.56 2.92 37.87
N SER A 156 0.02 1.80 37.38
CA SER A 156 -0.90 0.91 38.12
C SER A 156 -0.17 0.06 39.16
N MET A 157 1.11 -0.24 38.95
CA MET A 157 2.03 -0.82 39.95
C MET A 157 2.43 0.20 41.05
N GLY A 158 1.98 1.46 40.95
CA GLY A 158 2.29 2.52 41.90
C GLY A 158 3.56 3.30 41.60
N ILE A 159 4.19 3.10 40.43
CA ILE A 159 5.40 3.83 40.04
C ILE A 159 5.01 5.27 39.67
N THR A 160 5.66 6.25 40.29
CA THR A 160 5.54 7.69 40.00
C THR A 160 6.84 8.27 39.44
N ARG A 161 7.97 7.59 39.65
CA ARG A 161 9.30 8.09 39.32
C ARG A 161 10.26 6.98 38.93
N ILE A 162 11.14 7.29 38.00
CA ILE A 162 12.29 6.48 37.61
C ILE A 162 13.55 7.36 37.81
N GLU A 163 14.42 6.93 38.73
CA GLU A 163 15.70 7.57 39.07
C GLU A 163 16.85 6.89 38.31
N GLY A 164 16.77 6.98 36.98
CA GLY A 164 17.74 6.49 36.01
C GLY A 164 17.36 6.94 34.60
N ASP A 165 18.08 6.46 33.60
CA ASP A 165 17.89 6.80 32.19
C ASP A 165 16.77 5.93 31.56
N LEU A 166 16.22 6.42 30.43
CA LEU A 166 15.45 5.60 29.50
C LEU A 166 16.44 5.03 28.47
N VAL A 167 16.59 3.71 28.44
CA VAL A 167 17.52 3.03 27.55
C VAL A 167 16.74 2.25 26.50
N LEU A 168 16.89 2.62 25.23
CA LEU A 168 16.28 1.92 24.11
C LEU A 168 17.26 0.86 23.57
N ASP A 169 16.82 -0.39 23.55
CA ASP A 169 17.57 -1.55 23.08
C ASP A 169 16.95 -2.06 21.78
N GLY A 170 17.51 -1.59 20.67
CA GLY A 170 17.12 -1.99 19.31
C GLY A 170 18.05 -3.04 18.69
N SER A 171 18.82 -3.77 19.50
CA SER A 171 19.81 -4.76 19.04
C SER A 171 19.25 -5.95 18.27
N TYR A 172 17.91 -6.09 18.21
CA TYR A 172 17.21 -7.14 17.49
C TYR A 172 17.52 -7.16 15.98
N PHE A 173 17.61 -5.98 15.34
CA PHE A 173 17.97 -5.88 13.93
C PHE A 173 19.43 -5.48 13.74
N GLU A 174 20.11 -6.21 12.87
CA GLU A 174 21.42 -5.83 12.33
C GLU A 174 21.25 -5.33 10.89
N VAL A 175 21.79 -4.15 10.60
CA VAL A 175 21.69 -3.50 9.29
C VAL A 175 23.01 -2.79 8.98
N ASP A 176 23.89 -3.46 8.24
CA ASP A 176 25.15 -2.85 7.82
C ASP A 176 24.94 -1.70 6.82
N GLY A 177 25.73 -0.64 6.96
CA GLY A 177 25.72 0.55 6.09
C GLY A 177 24.43 1.38 6.07
N GLY A 178 23.40 1.05 6.87
CA GLY A 178 22.09 1.71 6.83
C GLY A 178 21.31 1.45 5.54
N PHE A 179 20.18 2.14 5.32
CA PHE A 179 19.33 1.90 4.14
C PHE A 179 19.76 2.74 2.92
N PRO A 180 19.63 2.20 1.69
CA PRO A 180 19.86 2.98 0.48
C PRO A 180 18.81 4.09 0.35
N THR A 181 19.25 5.28 -0.04
CA THR A 181 18.36 6.38 -0.41
C THR A 181 17.56 6.05 -1.67
N PHE A 182 16.36 6.60 -1.79
CA PHE A 182 15.47 6.35 -2.93
C PHE A 182 15.30 7.62 -3.78
N GLU A 183 15.50 7.48 -5.09
CA GLU A 183 15.11 8.50 -6.08
C GLU A 183 13.58 8.47 -6.32
N ASP A 184 12.86 9.10 -5.40
CA ASP A 184 11.47 9.54 -5.62
C ASP A 184 11.45 10.88 -6.41
N ASN A 185 10.27 11.44 -6.67
CA ASN A 185 10.12 12.76 -7.31
C ASN A 185 10.73 13.94 -6.51
N GLY A 186 11.18 13.72 -5.27
CA GLY A 186 11.91 14.69 -4.45
C GLY A 186 11.06 15.72 -3.70
N ASP A 187 9.76 15.82 -4.01
CA ASP A 187 8.88 16.89 -3.50
C ASP A 187 8.52 16.76 -2.00
N ASN A 188 8.73 15.61 -1.36
CA ASN A 188 8.37 15.38 0.04
C ASN A 188 9.21 14.29 0.72
N PRO A 189 10.43 14.61 1.22
CA PRO A 189 11.30 13.63 1.89
C PRO A 189 10.74 13.10 3.24
N HIS A 190 9.72 13.76 3.81
CA HIS A 190 9.10 13.38 5.08
C HIS A 190 7.83 12.54 4.89
N ALA A 191 7.55 12.07 3.67
CA ALA A 191 6.31 11.38 3.34
C ALA A 191 6.17 10.03 4.07
N PRO A 192 4.95 9.64 4.52
CA PRO A 192 4.73 8.39 5.26
C PRO A 192 5.16 7.10 4.56
N PHE A 193 5.30 7.13 3.23
CA PHE A 193 5.72 5.97 2.45
C PHE A 193 7.24 5.82 2.30
N LEU A 194 8.02 6.83 2.72
CA LEU A 194 9.49 6.82 2.71
C LEU A 194 10.11 6.34 4.03
N VAL A 195 9.31 6.25 5.10
CA VAL A 195 9.78 5.85 6.44
C VAL A 195 10.62 4.56 6.38
N GLU A 196 11.75 4.61 7.08
CA GLU A 196 12.68 3.51 7.22
C GLU A 196 12.23 2.54 8.31
N PRO A 197 12.38 1.22 8.09
CA PRO A 197 12.16 0.25 9.16
C PRO A 197 13.26 0.41 10.21
N SER A 198 12.95 0.06 11.44
CA SER A 198 13.86 0.21 12.57
C SER A 198 13.39 -0.67 13.72
N ALA A 199 14.30 -1.18 14.55
CA ALA A 199 13.91 -1.88 15.77
C ALA A 199 13.07 -0.94 16.67
N TYR A 200 13.38 0.36 16.67
CA TYR A 200 12.66 1.42 17.37
C TYR A 200 11.37 1.90 16.66
N LEU A 201 10.81 1.15 15.70
CA LEU A 201 9.65 1.62 14.94
C LEU A 201 8.36 1.63 15.78
N THR A 202 8.09 2.75 16.45
CA THR A 202 6.81 2.98 17.13
C THR A 202 5.90 3.88 16.31
N ASN A 203 4.60 3.57 16.31
CA ASN A 203 3.54 4.34 15.62
C ASN A 203 3.88 4.72 14.15
N LEU A 204 4.57 3.81 13.44
CA LEU A 204 5.08 3.97 12.08
C LEU A 204 6.05 5.18 11.88
N ASN A 205 6.64 5.70 12.95
CA ASN A 205 7.40 6.96 12.97
C ASN A 205 6.62 8.19 12.45
N LEU A 206 5.29 8.18 12.56
CA LEU A 206 4.44 9.22 11.99
C LEU A 206 3.91 10.21 13.03
N MET A 207 3.93 11.48 12.66
CA MET A 207 3.21 12.54 13.34
C MET A 207 2.00 12.97 12.51
N HIS A 208 0.84 13.03 13.14
CA HIS A 208 -0.38 13.58 12.58
C HIS A 208 -0.51 15.05 12.96
N LEU A 209 -0.24 15.94 12.00
CA LEU A 209 -0.27 17.38 12.19
C LEU A 209 -1.62 17.93 11.70
N GLN A 210 -2.23 18.83 12.46
CA GLN A 210 -3.60 19.30 12.21
C GLN A 210 -3.71 20.81 12.48
N VAL A 211 -4.49 21.51 11.64
CA VAL A 211 -5.00 22.86 11.94
C VAL A 211 -6.51 22.87 11.73
N ARG A 212 -7.25 23.42 12.70
CA ARG A 212 -8.71 23.66 12.60
C ARG A 212 -8.98 25.16 12.72
N ALA A 213 -9.98 25.63 11.99
CA ALA A 213 -10.54 26.98 12.17
C ALA A 213 -11.92 26.90 12.85
N ASP A 214 -12.14 27.77 13.83
CA ASP A 214 -13.42 27.96 14.52
C ASP A 214 -13.63 29.45 14.88
N GLU A 215 -14.65 29.76 15.68
CA GLU A 215 -14.98 31.13 16.10
C GLU A 215 -13.85 31.82 16.90
N ARG A 216 -12.86 31.07 17.38
CA ARG A 216 -11.69 31.54 18.13
C ARG A 216 -10.45 31.73 17.25
N GLY A 217 -10.57 31.57 15.92
CA GLY A 217 -9.46 31.65 14.96
C GLY A 217 -8.95 30.27 14.55
N THR A 218 -7.65 30.14 14.31
CA THR A 218 -7.01 28.86 13.98
C THR A 218 -6.28 28.26 15.19
N GLN A 219 -6.44 26.95 15.42
CA GLN A 219 -5.66 26.20 16.40
C GLN A 219 -4.96 25.02 15.72
N ALA A 220 -3.71 24.78 16.10
CA ALA A 220 -2.88 23.74 15.54
C ALA A 220 -2.31 22.84 16.62
N TRP A 221 -2.19 21.54 16.33
CA TRP A 221 -1.63 20.55 17.25
C TRP A 221 -1.08 19.34 16.49
N SER A 222 -0.23 18.58 17.18
CA SER A 222 0.36 17.31 16.72
C SER A 222 -0.25 16.12 17.47
N THR A 223 -0.11 14.92 16.91
CA THR A 223 -0.38 13.66 17.60
C THR A 223 0.60 12.61 17.10
N PRO A 224 1.48 12.04 17.96
CA PRO A 224 1.69 12.40 19.37
C PRO A 224 2.15 13.86 19.57
N SER A 225 1.96 14.37 20.80
CA SER A 225 2.51 15.66 21.23
C SER A 225 3.91 15.44 21.77
N LEU A 226 4.92 15.77 20.95
CA LEU A 226 6.34 15.64 21.28
C LEU A 226 6.92 17.03 21.56
N GLY A 227 7.71 17.18 22.63
CA GLY A 227 8.13 18.50 23.16
C GLY A 227 9.11 19.26 22.25
N GLU A 228 9.80 18.55 21.37
CA GLU A 228 10.72 19.07 20.38
C GLU A 228 10.02 19.56 19.09
N ILE A 229 8.71 19.28 18.93
CA ILE A 229 7.94 19.60 17.72
C ILE A 229 7.03 20.79 17.97
N VAL A 230 7.33 21.91 17.32
CA VAL A 230 6.60 23.18 17.44
C VAL A 230 5.86 23.45 16.14
N ILE A 231 4.61 23.91 16.19
CA ILE A 231 3.86 24.31 15.00
C ILE A 231 3.81 25.84 14.89
N ASP A 232 4.46 26.40 13.86
CA ASP A 232 4.36 27.82 13.49
C ASP A 232 3.11 28.02 12.63
N ASN A 233 1.95 28.12 13.30
CA ASN A 233 0.65 28.28 12.65
C ASN A 233 0.49 29.69 12.05
N ARG A 234 0.56 29.77 10.72
CA ARG A 234 0.34 30.99 9.91
C ARG A 234 -0.95 30.91 9.08
N VAL A 235 -1.84 29.97 9.40
CA VAL A 235 -3.10 29.79 8.66
C VAL A 235 -4.09 30.91 9.03
N ILE A 236 -4.58 31.59 8.01
CA ILE A 236 -5.56 32.68 8.13
C ILE A 236 -6.96 32.05 8.24
N ALA A 237 -7.66 32.32 9.33
CA ALA A 237 -9.08 31.96 9.46
C ALA A 237 -9.92 32.85 8.55
N THR A 238 -10.78 32.24 7.73
CA THR A 238 -11.76 32.94 6.89
C THR A 238 -13.20 32.59 7.33
N ALA A 239 -14.19 33.35 6.85
CA ALA A 239 -15.60 33.08 7.15
C ALA A 239 -16.02 31.67 6.66
N GLU A 240 -17.13 31.14 7.19
CA GLU A 240 -17.66 29.82 6.80
C GLU A 240 -17.77 29.64 5.28
N GLY A 241 -17.39 28.46 4.79
CA GLY A 241 -17.30 28.19 3.35
C GLY A 241 -16.88 26.76 3.05
N PRO A 242 -16.77 26.39 1.76
CA PRO A 242 -16.35 25.05 1.35
C PRO A 242 -14.90 24.78 1.77
N CYS A 243 -14.64 23.64 2.41
CA CYS A 243 -13.30 23.32 2.88
C CYS A 243 -12.32 23.11 1.70
N PRO A 244 -11.17 23.81 1.69
CA PRO A 244 -10.19 23.70 0.63
C PRO A 244 -9.50 22.32 0.60
N SER A 245 -8.86 22.02 -0.53
CA SER A 245 -8.03 20.82 -0.69
C SER A 245 -6.84 20.86 0.28
N ARG A 246 -6.37 19.69 0.74
CA ARG A 246 -5.12 19.60 1.51
C ARG A 246 -3.91 20.16 0.77
N ARG A 247 -3.95 20.18 -0.58
CA ARG A 247 -2.91 20.77 -1.44
C ARG A 247 -2.89 22.30 -1.44
N SER A 248 -3.88 22.95 -0.82
CA SER A 248 -3.95 24.41 -0.66
C SER A 248 -3.21 24.90 0.60
N PHE A 249 -2.51 24.00 1.30
CA PHE A 249 -1.71 24.31 2.48
C PHE A 249 -0.28 23.84 2.26
N GLU A 250 0.65 24.73 2.56
CA GLU A 250 2.08 24.41 2.61
C GLU A 250 2.44 24.05 4.05
N TRP A 251 3.20 22.96 4.20
CA TRP A 251 3.69 22.47 5.49
C TRP A 251 5.21 22.36 5.38
N GLU A 252 5.92 23.32 5.96
CA GLU A 252 7.38 23.49 5.86
C GLU A 252 8.03 23.07 7.18
N PRO A 253 8.73 21.92 7.25
CA PRO A 253 9.52 21.54 8.42
C PRO A 253 10.87 22.27 8.42
N ILE A 254 11.14 22.99 9.52
CA ILE A 254 12.37 23.76 9.74
C ILE A 254 13.13 23.11 10.89
N PHE A 255 14.32 22.59 10.58
CA PHE A 255 15.19 21.89 11.52
C PHE A 255 16.11 22.88 12.24
N HIS A 256 16.33 22.67 13.54
CA HIS A 256 17.21 23.49 14.38
C HIS A 256 18.32 22.66 15.00
N ASP A 257 19.49 23.26 15.23
CA ASP A 257 20.69 22.60 15.79
C ASP A 257 20.47 21.92 17.15
N ASN A 258 19.40 22.27 17.86
CA ASN A 258 19.01 21.72 19.17
C ASN A 258 17.99 20.57 19.08
N GLN A 259 17.96 19.85 17.95
CA GLN A 259 17.07 18.73 17.66
C GLN A 259 15.56 19.04 17.68
N ARG A 260 15.18 20.32 17.70
CA ARG A 260 13.78 20.75 17.54
C ARG A 260 13.43 20.86 16.07
N VAL A 261 12.15 20.62 15.77
CA VAL A 261 11.57 20.86 14.44
C VAL A 261 10.42 21.84 14.58
N THR A 262 10.49 22.96 13.87
CA THR A 262 9.36 23.88 13.72
C THR A 262 8.66 23.58 12.41
N VAL A 263 7.42 23.09 12.46
CA VAL A 263 6.60 22.92 11.25
C VAL A 263 5.78 24.19 11.05
N ARG A 264 6.16 24.99 10.05
CA ARG A 264 5.34 26.12 9.61
C ARG A 264 4.21 25.63 8.74
N VAL A 265 3.02 26.20 8.93
CA VAL A 265 1.86 25.90 8.09
C VAL A 265 1.16 27.18 7.65
N THR A 266 1.00 27.36 6.34
CA THR A 266 0.38 28.54 5.70
C THR A 266 -0.86 28.14 4.90
N GLY A 267 -1.72 29.12 4.61
CA GLY A 267 -2.94 28.95 3.80
C GLY A 267 -4.14 29.68 4.40
N GLU A 268 -5.29 29.54 3.75
CA GLU A 268 -6.58 30.06 4.22
C GLU A 268 -7.50 28.90 4.61
N LEU A 269 -8.18 29.01 5.77
CA LEU A 269 -9.05 27.96 6.30
C LEU A 269 -10.38 28.55 6.77
N PRO A 270 -11.50 28.26 6.07
CA PRO A 270 -12.84 28.65 6.52
C PRO A 270 -13.18 28.09 7.89
N GLN A 271 -13.93 28.86 8.69
CA GLN A 271 -14.50 28.39 9.95
C GLN A 271 -15.27 27.07 9.76
N GLY A 272 -15.08 26.14 10.69
CA GLY A 272 -15.61 24.77 10.63
C GLY A 272 -14.70 23.77 9.91
N CYS A 273 -13.73 24.22 9.10
CA CYS A 273 -12.84 23.35 8.35
C CYS A 273 -11.58 22.93 9.13
N ARG A 274 -10.95 21.84 8.68
CA ARG A 274 -9.67 21.32 9.18
C ARG A 274 -8.77 20.90 8.02
N THR A 275 -7.49 21.28 8.09
CA THR A 275 -6.41 20.73 7.25
C THR A 275 -5.50 19.82 8.08
N THR A 276 -4.79 18.92 7.41
CA THR A 276 -3.91 17.94 8.07
C THR A 276 -2.89 17.33 7.11
N THR A 277 -1.72 16.98 7.66
CA THR A 277 -0.69 16.16 7.02
C THR A 277 -0.17 15.08 7.97
N TYR A 278 0.49 14.06 7.41
CA TYR A 278 1.28 13.08 8.16
C TYR A 278 2.73 13.22 7.73
N MET A 279 3.66 13.29 8.68
CA MET A 279 5.09 13.47 8.41
C MET A 279 5.95 12.61 9.34
N SER A 280 7.09 12.16 8.83
CA SER A 280 8.20 11.59 9.60
C SER A 280 9.32 12.64 9.71
N LEU A 281 9.44 13.24 10.89
CA LEU A 281 10.27 14.44 11.12
C LEU A 281 11.50 14.22 12.01
N VAL A 282 11.56 13.11 12.74
CA VAL A 282 12.65 12.80 13.69
C VAL A 282 13.08 11.34 13.51
N PRO A 283 14.33 10.97 13.84
CA PRO A 283 14.79 9.59 13.79
C PRO A 283 13.95 8.65 14.69
N PRO A 284 13.77 7.36 14.33
CA PRO A 284 12.91 6.42 15.08
C PRO A 284 13.24 6.26 16.56
N GLU A 285 14.53 6.30 16.92
CA GLU A 285 15.01 6.24 18.30
C GLU A 285 14.58 7.48 19.10
N GLN A 286 14.75 8.68 18.53
CA GLN A 286 14.33 9.94 19.16
C GLN A 286 12.81 10.01 19.27
N TYR A 287 12.09 9.71 18.19
CA TYR A 287 10.62 9.66 18.17
C TYR A 287 10.08 8.76 19.29
N THR A 288 10.67 7.57 19.44
CA THR A 288 10.22 6.57 20.40
C THR A 288 10.54 6.95 21.84
N ALA A 289 11.73 7.48 22.11
CA ALA A 289 12.08 8.01 23.43
C ALA A 289 11.11 9.14 23.84
N SER A 290 10.92 10.14 22.97
CA SER A 290 10.00 11.25 23.20
C SER A 290 8.55 10.78 23.35
N LEU A 291 8.10 9.80 22.56
CA LEU A 291 6.77 9.21 22.69
C LEU A 291 6.57 8.54 24.05
N ILE A 292 7.50 7.68 24.46
CA ILE A 292 7.44 6.98 25.76
C ILE A 292 7.46 7.99 26.92
N ARG A 293 8.29 9.03 26.84
CA ARG A 293 8.31 10.13 27.83
C ARG A 293 7.01 10.90 27.89
N SER A 294 6.46 11.34 26.75
CA SER A 294 5.18 12.07 26.72
C SER A 294 4.05 11.21 27.33
N LEU A 295 3.96 9.93 26.96
CA LEU A 295 2.94 9.03 27.49
C LEU A 295 3.07 8.82 29.01
N LEU A 296 4.29 8.64 29.53
CA LEU A 296 4.54 8.51 30.97
C LEU A 296 4.26 9.81 31.72
N MET A 297 4.66 10.96 31.16
CA MET A 297 4.41 12.27 31.74
C MET A 297 2.91 12.57 31.85
N ASP A 298 2.12 12.25 30.82
CA ASP A 298 0.66 12.34 30.83
C ASP A 298 0.01 11.44 31.90
N MET A 299 0.68 10.35 32.30
CA MET A 299 0.25 9.46 33.40
C MET A 299 0.80 9.88 34.78
N GLY A 300 1.58 10.96 34.85
CA GLY A 300 2.23 11.41 36.09
C GLY A 300 3.39 10.52 36.54
N VAL A 301 4.11 9.90 35.59
CA VAL A 301 5.35 9.15 35.81
C VAL A 301 6.52 9.94 35.21
N VAL A 302 7.55 10.23 36.01
CA VAL A 302 8.71 11.03 35.57
C VAL A 302 9.97 10.17 35.49
N ILE A 303 10.64 10.17 34.33
CA ILE A 303 12.00 9.64 34.16
C ILE A 303 12.99 10.78 34.40
N SER A 304 13.91 10.59 35.34
CA SER A 304 14.81 11.65 35.82
C SER A 304 16.10 11.76 35.01
N GLY A 305 16.56 10.66 34.41
CA GLY A 305 17.71 10.60 33.52
C GLY A 305 17.38 10.95 32.06
N GLY A 306 18.41 10.87 31.22
CA GLY A 306 18.35 11.13 29.78
C GLY A 306 17.86 9.94 28.96
N ASP A 307 17.92 10.09 27.65
CA ASP A 307 17.61 9.06 26.67
C ASP A 307 18.91 8.50 26.09
N LEU A 308 19.05 7.18 26.11
CA LEU A 308 20.23 6.46 25.65
C LEU A 308 19.82 5.32 24.72
N ASN A 309 20.65 5.02 23.73
CA ASN A 309 20.57 3.77 22.98
C ASN A 309 21.61 2.80 23.56
N GLY A 310 21.24 1.55 23.83
CA GLY A 310 22.16 0.57 24.40
C GLY A 310 21.54 -0.79 24.62
N VAL A 311 22.37 -1.83 24.66
CA VAL A 311 21.93 -3.21 24.89
C VAL A 311 21.47 -3.38 26.34
N THR A 312 20.32 -4.02 26.53
CA THR A 312 19.79 -4.35 27.87
C THR A 312 20.65 -5.42 28.53
N PRO A 313 21.21 -5.18 29.73
CA PRO A 313 22.05 -6.16 30.43
C PRO A 313 21.32 -7.47 30.77
N ASP A 314 22.03 -8.60 30.77
CA ASP A 314 21.48 -9.93 31.10
C ASP A 314 20.84 -10.02 32.49
N GLY A 315 21.33 -9.19 33.44
CA GLY A 315 20.79 -9.09 34.80
C GLY A 315 19.54 -8.22 34.92
N ALA A 316 19.08 -7.56 33.86
CA ALA A 316 17.91 -6.70 33.90
C ALA A 316 16.63 -7.53 34.10
N ARG A 317 15.81 -7.13 35.07
CA ARG A 317 14.57 -7.81 35.44
C ARG A 317 13.41 -7.27 34.61
N LEU A 318 12.70 -8.16 33.92
CA LEU A 318 11.44 -7.84 33.24
C LEU A 318 10.43 -7.24 34.24
N VAL A 319 9.87 -6.09 33.89
CA VAL A 319 8.81 -5.39 34.64
C VAL A 319 7.46 -5.65 33.99
N MET A 320 7.38 -5.50 32.67
CA MET A 320 6.18 -5.68 31.86
C MET A 320 6.56 -5.95 30.40
N LYS A 321 5.58 -6.41 29.62
CA LYS A 321 5.78 -6.84 28.23
C LYS A 321 4.54 -6.50 27.41
N THR A 322 4.73 -6.12 26.15
CA THR A 322 3.65 -6.03 25.16
C THR A 322 3.95 -6.94 23.98
N THR A 323 2.93 -7.65 23.53
CA THR A 323 3.00 -8.59 22.40
C THR A 323 2.10 -8.10 21.28
N SER A 324 2.54 -8.25 20.04
CA SER A 324 1.80 -7.82 18.86
C SER A 324 0.54 -8.65 18.59
N PRO A 325 -0.39 -8.15 17.77
CA PRO A 325 -1.25 -9.01 16.96
C PRO A 325 -0.39 -9.93 16.07
N ASP A 326 -0.97 -11.03 15.64
CA ASP A 326 -0.31 -12.06 14.80
C ASP A 326 0.14 -11.53 13.43
N LEU A 327 1.05 -12.29 12.81
CA LEU A 327 1.51 -12.09 11.44
C LEU A 327 0.34 -12.01 10.43
N VAL A 328 -0.72 -12.81 10.58
CA VAL A 328 -1.92 -12.70 9.71
C VAL A 328 -2.53 -11.30 9.77
N SER A 329 -2.66 -10.72 10.97
CA SER A 329 -3.10 -9.35 11.16
C SER A 329 -2.13 -8.32 10.54
N MET A 330 -0.81 -8.53 10.66
CA MET A 330 0.18 -7.63 10.04
C MET A 330 0.16 -7.70 8.52
N VAL A 331 0.10 -8.90 7.94
CA VAL A 331 0.00 -9.13 6.49
C VAL A 331 -1.27 -8.48 5.92
N ARG A 332 -2.38 -8.52 6.66
CA ARG A 332 -3.60 -7.77 6.32
C ARG A 332 -3.35 -6.27 6.25
N ASP A 333 -2.75 -5.65 7.25
CA ASP A 333 -2.51 -4.20 7.22
C ASP A 333 -1.49 -3.78 6.16
N ILE A 334 -0.42 -4.58 5.97
CA ILE A 334 0.56 -4.42 4.88
C ILE A 334 -0.14 -4.43 3.52
N ASN A 335 -1.00 -5.41 3.24
CA ASN A 335 -1.60 -5.58 1.91
C ASN A 335 -2.81 -4.66 1.67
N LYS A 336 -3.68 -4.42 2.66
CA LYS A 336 -4.84 -3.50 2.54
C LYS A 336 -4.41 -2.05 2.31
N TRP A 337 -3.46 -1.56 3.12
CA TRP A 337 -3.03 -0.16 3.11
C TRP A 337 -1.73 0.06 2.33
N SER A 338 -1.11 -1.02 1.82
CA SER A 338 0.14 -0.97 1.06
C SER A 338 1.33 -0.38 1.83
N SER A 339 1.38 -0.58 3.15
CA SER A 339 2.39 0.02 4.03
C SER A 339 3.80 -0.41 3.65
N ASN A 340 4.65 0.55 3.28
CA ASN A 340 6.04 0.29 2.88
C ASN A 340 6.90 -0.10 4.09
N VAL A 341 6.87 0.72 5.15
CA VAL A 341 7.69 0.51 6.34
C VAL A 341 7.40 -0.85 6.98
N MET A 342 6.13 -1.25 7.10
CA MET A 342 5.75 -2.56 7.65
C MET A 342 6.23 -3.73 6.78
N ALA A 343 6.23 -3.59 5.45
CA ALA A 343 6.76 -4.63 4.56
C ALA A 343 8.30 -4.72 4.63
N ARG A 344 9.00 -3.59 4.76
CA ARG A 344 10.45 -3.54 4.98
C ARG A 344 10.82 -4.15 6.35
N GLN A 345 10.06 -3.83 7.39
CA GLN A 345 10.21 -4.39 8.74
C GLN A 345 9.98 -5.91 8.75
N LEU A 346 8.98 -6.39 8.00
CA LEU A 346 8.72 -7.82 7.87
C LEU A 346 9.85 -8.55 7.14
N LEU A 347 10.48 -7.92 6.13
CA LEU A 347 11.69 -8.46 5.50
C LEU A 347 12.84 -8.57 6.51
N LEU A 348 13.09 -7.53 7.33
CA LEU A 348 14.10 -7.60 8.40
C LEU A 348 13.76 -8.69 9.43
N THR A 349 12.48 -8.92 9.73
CA THR A 349 12.06 -10.00 10.64
C THR A 349 12.38 -11.38 10.05
N ILE A 350 12.13 -11.61 8.75
CA ILE A 350 12.54 -12.85 8.08
C ILE A 350 14.06 -13.02 8.19
N GLY A 351 14.84 -11.95 8.02
CA GLY A 351 16.29 -11.94 8.21
C GLY A 351 16.71 -12.32 9.63
N ALA A 352 16.27 -11.56 10.64
CA ALA A 352 16.70 -11.73 12.03
C ALA A 352 16.39 -13.12 12.60
N GLU A 353 15.25 -13.71 12.22
CA GLU A 353 14.84 -15.07 12.63
C GLU A 353 15.60 -16.19 11.90
N ASN A 354 16.35 -15.88 10.84
CA ASN A 354 17.02 -16.87 9.97
C ASN A 354 18.46 -16.44 9.58
N ARG A 355 19.07 -15.54 10.35
CA ARG A 355 20.41 -14.98 10.12
C ARG A 355 21.47 -16.06 10.38
N LEU A 356 22.44 -16.19 9.46
CA LEU A 356 23.61 -17.04 9.66
C LEU A 356 24.66 -16.34 10.54
N GLU A 357 25.56 -17.09 11.18
CA GLU A 357 26.57 -16.54 12.11
C GLU A 357 27.55 -15.55 11.45
N ASP A 358 27.68 -15.58 10.12
CA ASP A 358 28.54 -14.70 9.31
C ASP A 358 27.79 -13.57 8.60
N GLU A 359 26.45 -13.49 8.73
CA GLU A 359 25.64 -12.40 8.21
C GLU A 359 25.48 -11.27 9.25
N ASN A 360 25.70 -10.02 8.84
CA ASN A 360 25.58 -8.80 9.66
C ASN A 360 24.49 -7.82 9.15
N ASP A 361 23.60 -8.30 8.28
CA ASP A 361 22.55 -7.49 7.66
C ASP A 361 21.28 -8.33 7.38
N ASP A 362 20.24 -8.08 8.18
CA ASP A 362 18.94 -8.75 8.08
C ASP A 362 18.22 -8.51 6.75
N ARG A 363 18.58 -7.46 6.00
CA ARG A 363 18.05 -7.27 4.64
C ARG A 363 18.57 -8.36 3.72
N VAL A 364 19.87 -8.65 3.80
CA VAL A 364 20.55 -9.63 2.96
C VAL A 364 20.08 -11.04 3.36
N ALA A 365 20.07 -11.35 4.66
CA ALA A 365 19.54 -12.60 5.18
C ALA A 365 18.06 -12.81 4.79
N GLY A 366 17.22 -11.79 4.97
CA GLY A 366 15.79 -11.87 4.62
C GLY A 366 15.55 -12.03 3.11
N ILE A 367 16.38 -11.41 2.26
CA ILE A 367 16.32 -11.59 0.80
C ILE A 367 16.79 -12.99 0.40
N ARG A 368 17.87 -13.50 0.99
CA ARG A 368 18.39 -14.86 0.78
C ARG A 368 17.30 -15.90 1.10
N VAL A 369 16.69 -15.82 2.27
CA VAL A 369 15.62 -16.74 2.71
C VAL A 369 14.42 -16.72 1.77
N ILE A 370 14.05 -15.55 1.22
CA ILE A 370 12.98 -15.48 0.22
C ILE A 370 13.39 -16.15 -1.11
N TYR A 371 14.66 -16.04 -1.54
CA TYR A 371 15.13 -16.76 -2.74
C TYR A 371 15.15 -18.27 -2.52
N GLU A 372 15.67 -18.75 -1.39
CA GLU A 372 15.64 -20.17 -0.99
C GLU A 372 14.20 -20.71 -1.01
N TRP A 373 13.26 -19.98 -0.40
CA TRP A 373 11.83 -20.31 -0.36
C TRP A 373 11.13 -20.29 -1.75
N LEU A 374 11.60 -19.47 -2.70
CA LEU A 374 11.10 -19.47 -4.08
C LEU A 374 11.66 -20.66 -4.87
N ASP A 375 12.95 -20.97 -4.71
CA ASP A 375 13.63 -22.06 -5.39
C ASP A 375 13.12 -23.43 -4.91
N ASP A 376 12.84 -23.59 -3.62
CA ASP A 376 12.18 -24.79 -3.03
C ASP A 376 10.78 -25.06 -3.62
N LYS A 377 10.11 -24.02 -4.13
CA LYS A 377 8.82 -24.14 -4.84
C LYS A 377 8.98 -24.40 -6.33
N GLY A 378 10.21 -24.43 -6.85
CA GLY A 378 10.51 -24.54 -8.27
C GLY A 378 10.16 -23.28 -9.08
N ILE A 379 10.08 -22.12 -8.43
CA ILE A 379 9.82 -20.84 -9.10
C ILE A 379 11.16 -20.30 -9.61
N ASN A 380 11.32 -20.18 -10.92
CA ASN A 380 12.56 -19.66 -11.50
C ASN A 380 12.80 -18.19 -11.07
N THR A 381 13.81 -17.97 -10.24
CA THR A 381 14.25 -16.68 -9.70
C THR A 381 15.16 -15.89 -10.63
N THR A 382 15.55 -16.43 -11.79
CA THR A 382 16.47 -15.76 -12.76
C THR A 382 16.01 -14.34 -13.10
N GLY A 383 16.88 -13.36 -12.80
CA GLY A 383 16.64 -11.94 -13.08
C GLY A 383 15.57 -11.27 -12.22
N MET A 384 14.98 -11.99 -11.27
CA MET A 384 14.25 -11.36 -10.17
C MET A 384 15.20 -10.45 -9.38
N VAL A 385 14.68 -9.32 -8.89
CA VAL A 385 15.40 -8.43 -7.99
C VAL A 385 14.46 -8.07 -6.85
N ILE A 386 14.73 -8.62 -5.67
CA ILE A 386 14.15 -8.21 -4.40
C ILE A 386 15.13 -7.23 -3.74
N ASP A 387 14.64 -6.06 -3.37
CA ASP A 387 15.43 -4.91 -2.91
C ASP A 387 15.16 -4.55 -1.44
N ASN A 388 13.88 -4.44 -1.08
CA ASN A 388 13.43 -4.04 0.25
C ASN A 388 12.07 -4.67 0.62
N GLY A 389 11.58 -5.63 -0.17
CA GLY A 389 10.30 -6.33 0.01
C GLY A 389 9.04 -5.48 -0.20
N ALA A 390 9.13 -4.16 -0.08
CA ALA A 390 8.03 -3.24 -0.32
C ALA A 390 7.78 -2.96 -1.80
N GLY A 391 8.80 -3.09 -2.67
CA GLY A 391 8.74 -2.63 -4.05
C GLY A 391 8.58 -1.12 -4.13
N LEU A 392 9.32 -0.40 -3.29
CA LEU A 392 9.37 1.06 -3.26
C LEU A 392 10.37 1.62 -4.28
N THR A 393 11.45 0.89 -4.61
CA THR A 393 12.44 1.40 -5.57
C THR A 393 12.07 1.10 -7.03
N ARG A 394 12.74 1.82 -7.93
CA ARG A 394 12.72 1.55 -9.37
C ARG A 394 13.63 0.37 -9.78
N HIS A 395 14.33 -0.28 -8.84
CA HIS A 395 15.24 -1.41 -9.10
C HIS A 395 14.58 -2.78 -8.98
N GLY A 396 13.59 -2.96 -8.11
CA GLY A 396 12.92 -4.26 -7.94
C GLY A 396 12.36 -4.80 -9.25
N ARG A 397 12.50 -6.11 -9.51
CA ARG A 397 12.09 -6.77 -10.76
C ARG A 397 11.39 -8.10 -10.46
N ILE A 398 10.24 -8.32 -11.09
CA ILE A 398 9.61 -9.65 -11.22
C ILE A 398 8.99 -9.75 -12.62
N SER A 399 8.74 -10.97 -13.11
CA SER A 399 7.90 -11.22 -14.29
C SER A 399 6.45 -11.51 -13.87
N ALA A 400 5.49 -11.31 -14.78
CA ALA A 400 4.10 -11.64 -14.48
C ALA A 400 3.90 -13.17 -14.30
N ARG A 401 4.72 -14.00 -14.96
CA ARG A 401 4.75 -15.45 -14.76
C ARG A 401 5.19 -15.82 -13.35
N GLN A 402 6.30 -15.24 -12.86
CA GLN A 402 6.77 -15.46 -11.48
C GLN A 402 5.68 -15.08 -10.47
N GLY A 403 5.08 -13.89 -10.59
CA GLY A 403 3.99 -13.47 -9.72
C GLY A 403 2.77 -14.40 -9.75
N ALA A 404 2.38 -14.88 -10.94
CA ALA A 404 1.26 -15.82 -11.08
C ALA A 404 1.58 -17.24 -10.58
N GLN A 405 2.85 -17.67 -10.60
CA GLN A 405 3.30 -18.89 -9.92
C GLN A 405 3.18 -18.73 -8.41
N ILE A 406 3.70 -17.63 -7.84
CA ILE A 406 3.58 -17.32 -6.40
C ILE A 406 2.10 -17.36 -5.95
N LEU A 407 1.18 -16.77 -6.72
CA LEU A 407 -0.26 -16.82 -6.42
C LEU A 407 -0.88 -18.22 -6.53
N GLN A 408 -0.40 -19.09 -7.43
CA GLN A 408 -0.84 -20.50 -7.49
C GLN A 408 -0.34 -21.30 -6.28
N HIS A 409 0.91 -21.09 -5.85
CA HIS A 409 1.43 -21.72 -4.63
C HIS A 409 0.65 -21.22 -3.41
N ALA A 410 0.36 -19.92 -3.32
CA ALA A 410 -0.48 -19.36 -2.26
C ALA A 410 -1.88 -19.97 -2.24
N TRP A 411 -2.54 -20.09 -3.40
CA TRP A 411 -3.87 -20.70 -3.51
C TRP A 411 -3.92 -22.13 -2.97
N ASN A 412 -2.87 -22.93 -3.23
CA ASN A 412 -2.75 -24.32 -2.79
C ASN A 412 -2.14 -24.48 -1.39
N SER A 413 -1.69 -23.40 -0.74
CA SER A 413 -1.10 -23.43 0.60
C SER A 413 -2.17 -23.48 1.71
N ALA A 414 -1.75 -23.90 2.91
CA ALA A 414 -2.60 -23.81 4.11
C ALA A 414 -3.01 -22.36 4.45
N TYR A 415 -2.23 -21.37 4.01
CA TYR A 415 -2.42 -19.93 4.28
C TYR A 415 -3.13 -19.18 3.15
N SER A 416 -3.71 -19.91 2.20
CA SER A 416 -4.49 -19.38 1.07
C SER A 416 -5.55 -18.37 1.53
N ALA A 417 -6.32 -18.72 2.56
CA ALA A 417 -7.35 -17.87 3.13
C ALA A 417 -6.79 -16.58 3.73
N ASP A 418 -5.66 -16.63 4.44
CA ASP A 418 -5.05 -15.49 5.12
C ASP A 418 -4.47 -14.49 4.10
N LEU A 419 -3.71 -14.98 3.12
CA LEU A 419 -3.17 -14.13 2.06
C LEU A 419 -4.29 -13.52 1.21
N MET A 420 -5.32 -14.28 0.85
CA MET A 420 -6.49 -13.74 0.15
C MET A 420 -7.22 -12.69 0.99
N ALA A 421 -7.45 -12.96 2.28
CA ALA A 421 -8.11 -12.06 3.22
C ALA A 421 -7.40 -10.71 3.32
N SER A 422 -6.06 -10.72 3.25
CA SER A 422 -5.18 -9.56 3.32
C SER A 422 -5.33 -8.56 2.17
N MET A 423 -5.72 -8.99 0.97
CA MET A 423 -5.73 -8.12 -0.22
C MET A 423 -6.98 -7.22 -0.29
N PRO A 424 -6.87 -5.98 -0.81
CA PRO A 424 -8.00 -5.08 -1.08
C PRO A 424 -9.11 -5.71 -1.93
N ILE A 425 -10.37 -5.46 -1.60
CA ILE A 425 -11.54 -6.00 -2.29
C ILE A 425 -12.02 -4.99 -3.35
N ILE A 426 -12.32 -5.48 -4.56
CA ILE A 426 -12.80 -4.66 -5.69
C ILE A 426 -14.02 -3.82 -5.29
N ALA A 427 -13.96 -2.52 -5.59
CA ALA A 427 -14.94 -1.48 -5.29
C ALA A 427 -15.27 -1.23 -3.80
N MET A 428 -14.73 -2.03 -2.87
CA MET A 428 -15.13 -2.01 -1.45
C MET A 428 -14.09 -1.40 -0.51
N ASP A 429 -12.83 -1.87 -0.51
CA ASP A 429 -11.84 -1.45 0.51
C ASP A 429 -10.40 -1.30 0.00
N GLY A 430 -9.53 -0.79 0.88
CA GLY A 430 -8.11 -0.54 0.61
C GLY A 430 -7.87 0.31 -0.65
N THR A 431 -6.83 -0.04 -1.40
CA THR A 431 -6.48 0.64 -2.67
C THR A 431 -7.41 0.31 -3.84
N MET A 432 -8.32 -0.66 -3.68
CA MET A 432 -9.34 -1.01 -4.69
C MET A 432 -10.71 -0.36 -4.43
N ALA A 433 -10.90 0.31 -3.28
CA ALA A 433 -12.17 0.88 -2.85
C ALA A 433 -12.84 1.84 -3.86
N ARG A 434 -12.08 2.45 -4.78
CA ARG A 434 -12.57 3.37 -5.82
C ARG A 434 -12.43 2.85 -7.25
N ARG A 435 -11.90 1.64 -7.44
CA ARG A 435 -11.69 1.01 -8.76
C ARG A 435 -12.85 0.08 -9.08
N LEU A 436 -13.23 0.01 -10.35
CA LEU A 436 -14.31 -0.85 -10.89
C LEU A 436 -15.69 -0.69 -10.21
N ARG A 437 -15.97 0.46 -9.58
CA ARG A 437 -17.32 0.78 -9.05
C ARG A 437 -18.35 0.83 -10.17
N ASN A 438 -19.57 0.35 -9.88
CA ASN A 438 -20.70 0.33 -10.82
C ASN A 438 -20.43 -0.48 -12.11
N THR A 439 -19.46 -1.40 -12.09
CA THR A 439 -19.18 -2.30 -13.22
C THR A 439 -19.83 -3.68 -13.06
N GLY A 440 -20.37 -4.00 -11.89
CA GLY A 440 -20.86 -5.33 -11.53
C GLY A 440 -19.78 -6.25 -10.93
N MET A 441 -18.57 -5.73 -10.66
CA MET A 441 -17.46 -6.48 -10.05
C MET A 441 -17.31 -6.24 -8.54
N ASP A 442 -18.27 -5.58 -7.91
CA ASP A 442 -18.25 -5.22 -6.50
C ASP A 442 -18.14 -6.47 -5.60
N GLY A 443 -16.97 -6.71 -5.00
CA GLY A 443 -16.70 -7.92 -4.20
C GLY A 443 -16.10 -9.10 -4.97
N GLU A 444 -16.06 -9.07 -6.30
CA GLU A 444 -15.69 -10.21 -7.16
C GLU A 444 -14.17 -10.47 -7.24
N GLY A 445 -13.34 -9.68 -6.57
CA GLY A 445 -11.90 -9.89 -6.53
C GLY A 445 -11.20 -9.28 -5.33
N ARG A 446 -10.01 -9.83 -5.07
CA ARG A 446 -9.09 -9.50 -3.99
C ARG A 446 -7.71 -9.24 -4.60
N ILE A 447 -7.39 -7.96 -4.77
CA ILE A 447 -6.31 -7.49 -5.64
C ILE A 447 -5.40 -6.52 -4.88
N LYS A 448 -4.13 -6.89 -4.71
CA LYS A 448 -3.06 -5.96 -4.33
C LYS A 448 -2.73 -5.08 -5.53
N THR A 449 -2.52 -3.78 -5.27
CA THR A 449 -2.10 -2.81 -6.29
C THR A 449 -0.65 -2.36 -6.08
N GLY A 450 -0.02 -1.88 -7.14
CA GLY A 450 1.22 -1.08 -7.09
C GLY A 450 1.11 0.20 -7.91
N TYR A 451 1.80 1.23 -7.41
CA TYR A 451 1.87 2.57 -7.98
C TYR A 451 3.25 3.15 -7.68
N LEU A 452 3.98 3.54 -8.73
CA LEU A 452 5.09 4.51 -8.71
C LEU A 452 4.83 5.42 -9.93
N GLU A 453 5.49 6.56 -10.07
CA GLU A 453 5.31 7.50 -11.19
C GLU A 453 5.02 6.83 -12.55
N ASN A 454 5.98 6.02 -13.03
CA ASN A 454 5.95 5.28 -14.30
C ASN A 454 5.58 3.79 -14.18
N VAL A 455 4.95 3.40 -13.06
CA VAL A 455 4.54 2.01 -12.78
C VAL A 455 3.09 1.94 -12.31
N ARG A 456 2.29 1.07 -12.93
CA ARG A 456 1.01 0.61 -12.39
C ARG A 456 1.02 -0.91 -12.35
N SER A 457 0.47 -1.51 -11.30
CA SER A 457 0.36 -2.98 -11.23
C SER A 457 -0.83 -3.46 -10.42
N ILE A 458 -1.23 -4.69 -10.70
CA ILE A 458 -2.20 -5.49 -9.96
C ILE A 458 -1.69 -6.92 -9.81
N ALA A 459 -1.96 -7.53 -8.67
CA ALA A 459 -1.77 -8.96 -8.44
C ALA A 459 -2.78 -9.47 -7.42
N GLY A 460 -3.34 -10.66 -7.65
CA GLY A 460 -4.24 -11.31 -6.70
C GLY A 460 -5.23 -12.25 -7.37
N PHE A 461 -6.44 -12.31 -6.83
CA PHE A 461 -7.46 -13.27 -7.23
C PHE A 461 -8.73 -12.55 -7.67
N THR A 462 -9.34 -12.99 -8.78
CA THR A 462 -10.66 -12.50 -9.23
C THR A 462 -11.52 -13.67 -9.69
N ARG A 463 -12.82 -13.57 -9.47
CA ARG A 463 -13.81 -14.54 -9.94
C ARG A 463 -14.35 -14.13 -11.31
N ASP A 464 -14.74 -15.10 -12.14
CA ASP A 464 -15.50 -14.86 -13.36
C ASP A 464 -16.99 -15.21 -13.23
N ALA A 465 -17.79 -14.86 -14.25
CA ALA A 465 -19.22 -15.14 -14.29
C ALA A 465 -19.60 -16.64 -14.25
N ASN A 466 -18.63 -17.57 -14.41
CA ASN A 466 -18.81 -19.01 -14.26
C ASN A 466 -18.36 -19.53 -12.88
N ASN A 467 -18.07 -18.62 -11.93
CA ASN A 467 -17.49 -18.88 -10.62
C ASN A 467 -16.04 -19.42 -10.60
N THR A 468 -15.33 -19.46 -11.73
CA THR A 468 -13.89 -19.78 -11.74
C THR A 468 -13.12 -18.66 -11.04
N THR A 469 -12.30 -19.02 -10.06
CA THR A 469 -11.29 -18.13 -9.48
C THR A 469 -10.05 -18.15 -10.37
N TRP A 470 -9.54 -16.98 -10.69
CA TRP A 470 -8.32 -16.77 -11.47
C TRP A 470 -7.26 -16.10 -10.61
N ALA A 471 -6.03 -16.64 -10.62
CA ALA A 471 -4.85 -15.88 -10.26
C ALA A 471 -4.52 -14.91 -11.41
N VAL A 472 -4.37 -13.63 -11.11
CA VAL A 472 -4.10 -12.58 -12.11
C VAL A 472 -2.96 -11.69 -11.64
N VAL A 473 -2.00 -11.47 -12.54
CA VAL A 473 -0.94 -10.47 -12.40
C VAL A 473 -0.91 -9.61 -13.66
N GLY A 474 -0.86 -8.30 -13.48
CA GLY A 474 -0.72 -7.34 -14.58
C GLY A 474 0.18 -6.19 -14.15
N MET A 475 1.15 -5.85 -14.97
CA MET A 475 2.10 -4.77 -14.76
C MET A 475 2.13 -3.88 -15.99
N VAL A 476 2.17 -2.58 -15.78
CA VAL A 476 2.41 -1.55 -16.78
C VAL A 476 3.62 -0.74 -16.34
N ASN A 477 4.65 -0.70 -17.19
CA ASN A 477 5.83 0.16 -17.04
C ASN A 477 5.87 1.05 -18.28
N ASN A 478 5.55 2.34 -18.11
CA ASN A 478 5.45 3.28 -19.22
C ASN A 478 5.73 4.70 -18.74
N ASP A 479 6.23 5.56 -19.62
CA ASP A 479 6.49 6.97 -19.32
C ASP A 479 5.64 7.87 -20.23
N PRO A 480 4.54 8.49 -19.73
CA PRO A 480 3.94 8.31 -18.41
C PRO A 480 3.03 7.06 -18.31
N ALA A 481 2.89 6.51 -17.10
CA ALA A 481 1.99 5.36 -16.83
C ALA A 481 0.53 5.76 -16.54
N TRP A 482 0.10 6.96 -16.96
CA TRP A 482 -1.20 7.56 -16.64
C TRP A 482 -2.42 6.66 -16.91
N ASN A 483 -2.55 6.12 -18.12
CA ASN A 483 -3.62 5.18 -18.52
C ASN A 483 -3.40 3.74 -18.02
N GLY A 484 -2.26 3.42 -17.41
CA GLY A 484 -1.93 2.07 -16.98
C GLY A 484 -2.97 1.47 -16.02
N GLN A 485 -3.59 2.28 -15.16
CA GLN A 485 -4.66 1.77 -14.28
C GLN A 485 -5.88 1.29 -15.08
N ALA A 486 -6.29 2.00 -16.13
CA ALA A 486 -7.44 1.63 -16.96
C ALA A 486 -7.18 0.33 -17.73
N VAL A 487 -5.96 0.12 -18.22
CA VAL A 487 -5.52 -1.15 -18.82
C VAL A 487 -5.62 -2.30 -17.83
N LEU A 488 -5.16 -2.10 -16.59
CA LEU A 488 -5.22 -3.13 -15.55
C LEU A 488 -6.66 -3.40 -15.05
N ASP A 489 -7.49 -2.37 -14.92
CA ASP A 489 -8.92 -2.52 -14.63
C ASP A 489 -9.65 -3.24 -15.79
N ARG A 490 -9.23 -3.02 -17.05
CA ARG A 490 -9.76 -3.71 -18.23
C ARG A 490 -9.40 -5.20 -18.26
N ILE A 491 -8.21 -5.61 -17.80
CA ILE A 491 -7.85 -7.02 -17.63
C ILE A 491 -8.84 -7.71 -16.69
N LEU A 492 -9.07 -7.14 -15.50
CA LEU A 492 -10.01 -7.69 -14.50
C LEU A 492 -11.44 -7.78 -15.06
N TYR A 493 -11.92 -6.70 -15.66
CA TYR A 493 -13.25 -6.64 -16.28
C TYR A 493 -13.42 -7.68 -17.41
N SER A 494 -12.44 -7.78 -18.30
CA SER A 494 -12.48 -8.73 -19.41
C SER A 494 -12.39 -10.18 -18.92
N LEU A 495 -11.66 -10.44 -17.83
CA LEU A 495 -11.56 -11.76 -17.22
C LEU A 495 -12.90 -12.17 -16.59
N HIS A 496 -13.57 -11.23 -15.90
CA HIS A 496 -14.84 -11.53 -15.24
C HIS A 496 -16.00 -11.79 -16.22
N PHE A 497 -16.19 -10.90 -17.21
CA PHE A 497 -17.34 -10.96 -18.13
C PHE A 497 -17.09 -11.77 -19.42
N ARG A 498 -15.83 -12.00 -19.78
CA ARG A 498 -15.43 -12.72 -21.01
C ARG A 498 -14.22 -13.63 -20.74
N PRO A 499 -14.31 -14.56 -19.77
CA PRO A 499 -13.18 -15.42 -19.41
C PRO A 499 -12.72 -16.24 -20.62
N PRO A 500 -11.40 -16.44 -20.78
CA PRO A 500 -10.82 -17.22 -21.86
C PRO A 500 -11.04 -18.71 -21.58
N THR A 501 -12.20 -19.23 -21.97
CA THR A 501 -12.57 -20.64 -21.88
C THR A 501 -12.40 -21.33 -23.23
N GLY A 502 -11.94 -22.59 -23.21
CA GLY A 502 -11.99 -23.43 -24.40
C GLY A 502 -13.43 -23.80 -24.69
N THR A 503 -13.90 -23.58 -25.93
CA THR A 503 -15.18 -24.12 -26.38
C THR A 503 -15.10 -25.63 -26.39
N ALA A 504 -15.74 -26.28 -25.42
CA ALA A 504 -15.98 -27.71 -25.43
C ALA A 504 -16.96 -28.05 -26.55
N ILE A 505 -16.45 -28.21 -27.78
CA ILE A 505 -17.23 -28.75 -28.89
C ILE A 505 -17.46 -30.24 -28.59
N SER A 506 -18.58 -30.54 -27.93
CA SER A 506 -19.10 -31.89 -27.89
C SER A 506 -19.53 -32.27 -29.31
N GLN A 507 -18.62 -32.88 -30.08
CA GLN A 507 -19.02 -33.64 -31.25
C GLN A 507 -19.68 -34.93 -30.77
N ALA A 508 -20.98 -34.86 -30.52
CA ALA A 508 -21.82 -36.04 -30.53
C ALA A 508 -21.72 -36.64 -31.95
N GLY A 509 -20.99 -37.76 -32.07
CA GLY A 509 -20.86 -38.45 -33.35
C GLY A 509 -22.26 -38.79 -33.88
N SER A 510 -22.58 -38.32 -35.08
CA SER A 510 -23.81 -38.69 -35.77
C SER A 510 -23.77 -40.18 -36.09
N GLY A 511 -24.35 -40.98 -35.21
CA GLY A 511 -24.53 -42.41 -35.43
C GLY A 511 -25.38 -42.64 -36.68
N SER A 512 -24.74 -43.02 -37.78
CA SER A 512 -25.41 -43.48 -38.99
C SER A 512 -26.11 -44.80 -38.70
N SER A 513 -27.41 -44.74 -38.42
CA SER A 513 -28.26 -45.93 -38.37
C SER A 513 -28.48 -46.43 -39.80
N GLU A 514 -27.64 -47.33 -40.29
CA GLU A 514 -27.97 -48.12 -41.47
C GLU A 514 -29.11 -49.08 -41.12
N THR A 515 -30.31 -48.71 -41.54
CA THR A 515 -31.47 -49.60 -41.61
C THR A 515 -31.21 -50.71 -42.62
N SER A 516 -30.91 -51.90 -42.13
CA SER A 516 -31.14 -53.14 -42.88
C SER A 516 -32.62 -53.54 -42.72
N ILE A 517 -33.32 -53.71 -43.84
CA ILE A 517 -34.68 -54.27 -43.91
C ILE A 517 -34.65 -55.45 -44.89
N GLN A 518 -35.36 -56.53 -44.54
CA GLN A 518 -35.85 -57.54 -45.48
C GLN A 518 -37.25 -57.15 -45.95
#